data_AF-A0A819BZ60-F1
#
_entry.id   AF-A0A819BZ60-F1
#
_cell.length_a   1.000
_cell.length_b   1.000
_cell.length_c   1.000
_cell.angle_alpha   90.00
_cell.angle_beta   90.00
_cell.angle_gamma   90.00
#
_symmetry.space_group_name_H-M   'P 1'
#
loop_
_entity.id
_entity.type
_entity.pdbx_description
1 polymer ?
#
loop_
_entity_poly.entity_id
_entity_poly.type
_entity_poly.pdbx_seq_one_letter_code
_entity_poly.pdbx_strand_id
1 'polypeptide(L)'
;MSEIGILGIIQLIFLIFTILLALIYSIPIIFIRRFHTVNNIITANLCFAAICCAIYGTFLIITATFYPNVLYNSTICIIFNYFEVMPNLQVSLAIVEASVNRMCSTVYHTKPFLRTKKWATICIASQWSTGIILSLPTILFDESNCGEQLWRRIYKFIIIVIIPSIICLVNNIMIFKYVRSSTNRIQTSLENAKNNQQQHQHQHLSRRDLHLLRHMIALLLQQ
;
A
#
# COMPACT_ATOMS: atom_id res chain seq x y z
N MET A 1 6.07 -37.22 -4.50
CA MET A 1 5.65 -35.81 -4.70
C MET A 1 6.90 -34.98 -4.59
N SER A 2 7.33 -34.32 -5.67
CA SER A 2 8.59 -33.55 -5.66
C SER A 2 8.49 -32.38 -4.67
N GLU A 3 9.61 -31.96 -4.09
CA GLU A 3 9.70 -30.81 -3.18
C GLU A 3 9.06 -29.54 -3.80
N ILE A 4 9.20 -29.41 -5.13
CA ILE A 4 8.59 -28.35 -5.95
C ILE A 4 7.05 -28.37 -5.86
N GLY A 5 6.43 -29.56 -5.81
CA GLY A 5 4.99 -29.70 -5.68
C GLY A 5 4.46 -29.29 -4.31
N ILE A 6 5.22 -29.55 -3.23
CA ILE A 6 4.84 -29.15 -1.87
C ILE A 6 4.88 -27.62 -1.74
N LEU A 7 5.93 -26.97 -2.24
CA LEU A 7 6.06 -25.52 -2.22
C LEU A 7 4.92 -24.84 -3.00
N GLY A 8 4.58 -25.35 -4.19
CA GLY A 8 3.49 -24.80 -5.01
C GLY A 8 2.12 -24.88 -4.31
N ILE A 9 1.84 -25.98 -3.60
CA ILE A 9 0.59 -26.13 -2.83
C ILE A 9 0.54 -25.13 -1.67
N ILE A 10 1.63 -25.00 -0.93
CA ILE A 10 1.71 -24.04 0.19
C ILE A 10 1.46 -22.62 -0.32
N GLN A 11 2.11 -22.23 -1.42
CA GLN A 11 1.90 -20.93 -2.06
C GLN A 11 0.44 -20.73 -2.47
N LEU A 12 -0.19 -21.73 -3.10
CA LEU A 12 -1.58 -21.68 -3.53
C LEU A 12 -2.54 -21.48 -2.35
N ILE A 13 -2.29 -22.14 -1.21
CA ILE A 13 -3.08 -21.94 0.02
C ILE A 13 -2.98 -20.48 0.48
N PHE A 14 -1.77 -19.90 0.52
CA PHE A 14 -1.59 -18.50 0.92
C PHE A 14 -2.28 -17.52 -0.05
N LEU A 15 -2.24 -17.78 -1.35
CA LEU A 15 -2.90 -16.94 -2.36
C LEU A 15 -4.43 -16.98 -2.21
N ILE A 16 -5.01 -18.17 -2.03
CA ILE A 16 -6.46 -18.31 -1.79
C ILE A 16 -6.86 -17.57 -0.51
N PHE A 17 -6.09 -17.75 0.57
CA PHE A 17 -6.35 -17.07 1.83
C PHE A 17 -6.28 -15.53 1.67
N THR A 18 -5.32 -15.03 0.89
CA THR A 18 -5.19 -13.61 0.57
C THR A 18 -6.43 -13.09 -0.17
N ILE A 19 -6.93 -13.82 -1.17
CA ILE A 19 -8.16 -13.46 -1.89
C ILE A 19 -9.35 -13.39 -0.93
N LEU A 20 -9.52 -14.41 -0.07
CA LEU A 20 -10.63 -14.44 0.90
C LEU A 20 -10.59 -13.25 1.85
N LEU A 21 -9.44 -12.95 2.44
CA LEU A 21 -9.28 -11.80 3.33
C LEU A 21 -9.54 -10.47 2.60
N ALA A 22 -9.00 -10.31 1.40
CA ALA A 22 -9.20 -9.11 0.61
C ALA A 22 -10.68 -8.91 0.22
N LEU A 23 -11.42 -10.00 -0.07
CA LEU A 23 -12.85 -9.94 -0.33
C LEU A 23 -13.65 -9.59 0.92
N ILE A 24 -13.34 -10.21 2.06
CA ILE A 24 -14.00 -9.91 3.36
C ILE A 24 -13.86 -8.43 3.71
N TYR A 25 -12.70 -7.81 3.44
CA TYR A 25 -12.48 -6.38 3.69
C TYR A 25 -13.12 -5.47 2.63
N SER A 26 -13.06 -5.82 1.35
CA SER A 26 -13.51 -4.96 0.25
C SER A 26 -15.04 -4.95 0.07
N ILE A 27 -15.72 -6.08 0.27
CA ILE A 27 -17.18 -6.21 0.09
C ILE A 27 -17.95 -5.19 0.95
N PRO A 28 -17.73 -5.07 2.28
CA PRO A 28 -18.42 -4.08 3.09
C PRO A 28 -18.17 -2.65 2.61
N ILE A 29 -16.95 -2.34 2.17
CA ILE A 29 -16.59 -1.01 1.68
C ILE A 29 -17.35 -0.71 0.39
N ILE A 30 -17.50 -1.66 -0.52
CA ILE A 30 -18.22 -1.45 -1.78
C ILE A 30 -19.73 -1.25 -1.53
N PHE A 31 -20.36 -2.14 -0.76
CA PHE A 31 -21.82 -2.17 -0.64
C PHE A 31 -22.40 -1.23 0.43
N ILE A 32 -21.64 -0.90 1.48
CA ILE A 32 -22.17 -0.11 2.61
C ILE A 32 -21.68 1.34 2.50
N ARG A 33 -22.59 2.26 2.16
CA ARG A 33 -22.31 3.70 1.98
C ARG A 33 -21.60 4.35 3.16
N ARG A 34 -21.88 3.89 4.40
CA ARG A 34 -21.21 4.38 5.62
C ARG A 34 -19.70 4.17 5.59
N PHE A 35 -19.22 3.14 4.90
CA PHE A 35 -17.79 2.83 4.80
C PHE A 35 -17.09 3.55 3.64
N HIS A 36 -17.78 4.39 2.85
CA HIS A 36 -17.16 5.17 1.77
C HIS A 36 -16.37 6.38 2.30
N THR A 37 -15.44 6.16 3.22
CA THR A 37 -14.45 7.16 3.64
C THR A 37 -13.23 7.10 2.70
N VAL A 38 -12.46 8.18 2.59
CA VAL A 38 -11.27 8.22 1.72
C VAL A 38 -10.28 7.11 2.06
N ASN A 39 -10.01 6.91 3.35
CA ASN A 39 -9.10 5.85 3.80
C ASN A 39 -9.59 4.46 3.39
N ASN A 40 -10.89 4.19 3.55
CA ASN A 40 -11.47 2.91 3.15
C ASN A 40 -11.46 2.70 1.63
N ILE A 41 -11.66 3.76 0.84
CA ILE A 41 -11.56 3.68 -0.63
C ILE A 41 -10.13 3.30 -1.05
N ILE A 42 -9.10 3.88 -0.42
CA ILE A 42 -7.70 3.51 -0.68
C ILE A 42 -7.42 2.08 -0.22
N THR A 43 -7.95 1.66 0.94
CA THR A 43 -7.86 0.26 1.39
C THR A 43 -8.53 -0.69 0.40
N ALA A 44 -9.68 -0.33 -0.16
CA ALA A 44 -10.34 -1.13 -1.18
C ALA A 44 -9.50 -1.22 -2.47
N ASN A 45 -8.79 -0.15 -2.87
CA ASN A 45 -7.82 -0.19 -3.98
C ASN A 45 -6.69 -1.19 -3.70
N LEU A 46 -6.11 -1.15 -2.50
CA LEU A 46 -5.08 -2.11 -2.07
C LEU A 46 -5.61 -3.56 -2.09
N CYS A 47 -6.82 -3.80 -1.57
CA CYS A 47 -7.45 -5.12 -1.63
C CYS A 47 -7.67 -5.58 -3.07
N PHE A 48 -8.11 -4.68 -3.95
CA PHE A 48 -8.31 -4.99 -5.36
C PHE A 48 -6.98 -5.36 -6.06
N ALA A 49 -5.92 -4.58 -5.84
CA ALA A 49 -4.58 -4.91 -6.35
C ALA A 49 -4.08 -6.27 -5.83
N ALA A 50 -4.29 -6.57 -4.55
CA ALA A 50 -3.92 -7.84 -3.94
C ALA A 50 -4.71 -9.02 -4.53
N ILE A 51 -6.01 -8.85 -4.81
CA ILE A 51 -6.84 -9.85 -5.49
C ILE A 51 -6.30 -10.11 -6.90
N CYS A 52 -6.05 -9.06 -7.69
CA CYS A 52 -5.47 -9.20 -9.03
C CYS A 52 -4.13 -9.94 -8.99
N CYS A 53 -3.26 -9.59 -8.06
CA CYS A 53 -1.97 -10.25 -7.86
C CYS A 53 -2.13 -11.73 -7.48
N ALA A 54 -3.05 -12.05 -6.57
CA ALA A 54 -3.25 -13.42 -6.10
C ALA A 54 -3.94 -14.31 -7.15
N ILE A 55 -4.89 -13.77 -7.92
CA ILE A 55 -5.50 -14.48 -9.06
C ILE A 55 -4.42 -14.79 -10.09
N TYR A 56 -3.59 -13.80 -10.45
CA TYR A 56 -2.49 -14.02 -11.39
C TYR A 56 -1.50 -15.07 -10.88
N GLY A 57 -1.06 -14.97 -9.61
CA GLY A 57 -0.14 -15.94 -9.02
C GLY A 57 -0.72 -17.36 -8.99
N THR A 58 -2.03 -17.50 -8.72
CA THR A 58 -2.71 -18.80 -8.74
C THR A 58 -2.74 -19.36 -10.16
N PHE A 59 -3.06 -18.53 -11.14
CA PHE A 59 -3.04 -18.91 -12.55
C PHE A 59 -1.63 -19.36 -12.99
N LEU A 60 -0.59 -18.59 -12.64
CA LEU A 60 0.80 -18.93 -12.95
C LEU A 60 1.22 -20.28 -12.34
N ILE A 61 0.92 -20.53 -11.06
CA ILE A 61 1.25 -21.81 -10.40
C ILE A 61 0.55 -22.98 -11.09
N ILE A 62 -0.73 -22.83 -11.42
CA ILE A 62 -1.51 -23.88 -12.10
C ILE A 62 -0.92 -24.14 -13.49
N THR A 63 -0.67 -23.10 -14.28
CA THR A 63 -0.10 -23.25 -15.63
C THR A 63 1.30 -23.85 -15.58
N ALA A 64 2.17 -23.40 -14.68
CA ALA A 64 3.52 -23.94 -14.54
C ALA A 64 3.53 -25.41 -14.09
N THR A 65 2.58 -25.82 -13.25
CA THR A 65 2.52 -27.18 -12.69
C THR A 65 1.87 -28.17 -13.67
N PHE A 66 0.74 -27.80 -14.28
CA PHE A 66 -0.07 -28.72 -15.08
C PHE A 66 0.14 -28.56 -16.59
N TYR A 67 0.60 -27.40 -17.05
CA TYR A 67 0.71 -27.06 -18.47
C TYR A 67 2.05 -26.38 -18.80
N PRO A 68 3.21 -26.94 -18.42
CA PRO A 68 4.52 -26.29 -18.60
C PRO A 68 4.82 -25.97 -20.08
N ASN A 69 4.26 -26.76 -21.01
CA ASN A 69 4.46 -26.56 -22.43
C ASN A 69 3.90 -25.23 -22.97
N VAL A 70 2.89 -24.68 -22.30
CA VAL A 70 2.27 -23.39 -22.68
C VAL A 70 3.24 -22.23 -22.45
N LEU A 71 4.12 -22.34 -21.46
CA LEU A 71 5.10 -21.31 -21.12
C LEU A 71 6.28 -21.26 -22.10
N TYR A 72 6.48 -22.29 -22.94
CA TYR A 72 7.52 -22.27 -23.99
C TYR A 72 7.15 -21.43 -25.21
N ASN A 73 5.87 -21.02 -25.34
CA ASN A 73 5.48 -20.09 -26.40
C ASN A 73 5.99 -18.69 -26.04
N SER A 74 6.86 -18.12 -26.88
CA SER A 74 7.51 -16.82 -26.69
C SER A 74 6.52 -15.69 -26.42
N THR A 75 5.42 -15.60 -27.17
CA THR A 75 4.40 -14.57 -26.97
C THR A 75 3.71 -14.70 -25.61
N ILE A 76 3.39 -15.93 -25.21
CA ILE A 76 2.73 -16.20 -23.93
C ILE A 76 3.68 -15.85 -22.79
N CYS A 77 4.93 -16.27 -22.88
CA CYS A 77 5.96 -15.96 -21.91
C CYS A 77 6.16 -14.45 -21.69
N ILE A 78 6.21 -13.63 -22.76
CA ILE A 78 6.30 -12.16 -22.65
C ILE A 78 5.09 -11.60 -21.87
N ILE A 79 3.88 -12.09 -22.17
CA ILE A 79 2.65 -11.68 -21.49
C ILE A 79 2.72 -12.04 -20.00
N PHE A 80 3.18 -13.25 -19.66
CA PHE A 80 3.35 -13.68 -18.27
C PHE A 80 4.41 -12.83 -17.56
N ASN A 81 5.55 -12.52 -18.18
CA ASN A 81 6.55 -11.64 -17.58
C ASN A 81 5.98 -10.25 -17.24
N TYR A 82 5.17 -9.69 -18.13
CA TYR A 82 4.49 -8.42 -17.89
C TYR A 82 3.49 -8.51 -16.73
N PHE A 83 2.61 -9.52 -16.75
CA PHE A 83 1.61 -9.71 -15.71
C PHE A 83 2.19 -10.25 -14.39
N GLU A 84 3.44 -10.67 -14.35
CA GLU A 84 4.15 -10.93 -13.10
C GLU A 84 4.53 -9.61 -12.43
N VAL A 85 5.06 -8.66 -13.19
CA VAL A 85 5.54 -7.38 -12.63
C VAL A 85 4.39 -6.44 -12.31
N MET A 86 3.42 -6.33 -13.23
CA MET A 86 2.37 -5.33 -13.14
C MET A 86 1.55 -5.42 -11.83
N PRO A 87 0.91 -6.55 -11.47
CA PRO A 87 0.10 -6.65 -10.26
C PRO A 87 0.92 -6.54 -8.97
N ASN A 88 2.14 -7.11 -8.93
CA ASN A 88 3.04 -6.96 -7.79
C ASN A 88 3.39 -5.49 -7.55
N LEU A 89 3.68 -4.75 -8.62
CA LEU A 89 3.93 -3.31 -8.55
C LEU A 89 2.68 -2.52 -8.11
N GLN A 90 1.47 -2.92 -8.54
CA GLN A 90 0.22 -2.29 -8.08
C GLN A 90 0.06 -2.39 -6.55
N VAL A 91 0.37 -3.54 -5.96
CA VAL A 91 0.30 -3.72 -4.49
C VAL A 91 1.26 -2.76 -3.79
N SER A 92 2.53 -2.71 -4.21
CA SER A 92 3.53 -1.81 -3.61
C SER A 92 3.15 -0.34 -3.78
N LEU A 93 2.68 0.07 -4.95
CA LEU A 93 2.28 1.45 -5.20
C LEU A 93 0.99 1.82 -4.44
N ALA A 94 0.06 0.90 -4.20
CA ALA A 94 -1.12 1.14 -3.37
C ALA A 94 -0.74 1.37 -1.89
N ILE A 95 0.30 0.69 -1.38
CA ILE A 95 0.87 0.97 -0.05
C ILE A 95 1.49 2.37 -0.02
N VAL A 96 2.24 2.75 -1.07
CA VAL A 96 2.79 4.11 -1.21
C VAL A 96 1.66 5.14 -1.22
N GLU A 97 0.61 4.91 -1.99
CA GLU A 97 -0.56 5.79 -2.05
C GLU A 97 -1.19 5.98 -0.66
N ALA A 98 -1.39 4.89 0.09
CA ALA A 98 -1.90 4.96 1.46
C ALA A 98 -0.99 5.79 2.37
N SER A 99 0.33 5.63 2.26
CA SER A 99 1.32 6.43 3.01
C SER A 99 1.27 7.92 2.64
N VAL A 100 1.14 8.23 1.35
CA VAL A 100 1.02 9.61 0.84
C VAL A 100 -0.28 10.24 1.33
N ASN A 101 -1.41 9.53 1.27
CA ASN A 101 -2.69 10.04 1.76
C ASN A 101 -2.65 10.32 3.27
N ARG A 102 -2.01 9.44 4.07
CA ARG A 102 -1.79 9.68 5.51
C ARG A 102 -0.93 10.92 5.73
N MET A 103 0.20 11.02 5.04
CA MET A 103 1.12 12.15 5.13
C MET A 103 0.43 13.47 4.75
N CYS A 104 -0.31 13.49 3.65
CA CYS A 104 -1.10 14.64 3.21
C CYS A 104 -2.16 15.04 4.24
N SER A 105 -2.91 14.08 4.78
CA SER A 105 -3.97 14.33 5.76
C SER A 105 -3.44 14.87 7.10
N THR A 106 -2.25 14.42 7.52
CA THR A 106 -1.65 14.83 8.80
C THR A 106 -0.89 16.14 8.68
N VAL A 107 0.02 16.26 7.70
CA VAL A 107 0.89 17.44 7.55
C VAL A 107 0.10 18.62 7.01
N TYR A 108 -0.71 18.39 5.97
CA TYR A 108 -1.50 19.44 5.31
C TYR A 108 -2.96 19.44 5.76
N HIS A 109 -3.20 19.28 7.06
CA HIS A 109 -4.54 19.23 7.66
C HIS A 109 -5.41 20.46 7.32
N THR A 110 -4.82 21.61 7.01
CA THR A 110 -5.51 22.84 6.61
C THR A 110 -6.01 22.85 5.16
N LYS A 111 -5.57 21.91 4.32
CA LYS A 111 -5.97 21.82 2.90
C LYS A 111 -7.09 20.78 2.72
N PRO A 112 -8.37 21.18 2.69
CA PRO A 112 -9.49 20.24 2.64
C PRO A 112 -9.53 19.42 1.35
N PHE A 113 -9.00 19.96 0.24
CA PHE A 113 -8.96 19.29 -1.06
C PHE A 113 -8.28 17.91 -1.01
N LEU A 114 -7.17 17.79 -0.26
CA LEU A 114 -6.39 16.55 -0.13
C LEU A 114 -7.13 15.44 0.62
N ARG A 115 -8.26 15.76 1.26
CA ARG A 115 -9.10 14.82 2.02
C ARG A 115 -10.40 14.49 1.29
N THR A 116 -10.54 14.94 0.04
CA THR A 116 -11.74 14.67 -0.77
C THR A 116 -11.62 13.32 -1.47
N LYS A 117 -12.78 12.69 -1.75
CA LYS A 117 -12.84 11.46 -2.55
C LYS A 117 -12.28 11.66 -3.96
N LYS A 118 -12.50 12.85 -4.54
CA LYS A 118 -11.98 13.20 -5.87
C LYS A 118 -10.45 13.11 -5.92
N TRP A 119 -9.78 13.64 -4.91
CA TRP A 119 -8.32 13.52 -4.79
C TRP A 119 -7.88 12.06 -4.71
N ALA A 120 -8.53 11.26 -3.87
CA ALA A 120 -8.22 9.83 -3.77
C ALA A 120 -8.41 9.09 -5.11
N THR A 121 -9.48 9.38 -5.84
CA THR A 121 -9.70 8.79 -7.18
C THR A 121 -8.60 9.17 -8.17
N ILE A 122 -8.12 10.42 -8.14
CA ILE A 122 -7.00 10.87 -8.98
C ILE A 122 -5.71 10.11 -8.59
N CYS A 123 -5.45 9.95 -7.29
CA CYS A 123 -4.31 9.17 -6.80
C CYS A 123 -4.37 7.72 -7.30
N ILE A 124 -5.50 7.03 -7.14
CA ILE A 124 -5.70 5.67 -7.65
C ILE A 124 -5.45 5.62 -9.16
N ALA A 125 -6.07 6.51 -9.94
CA ALA A 125 -5.87 6.54 -11.40
C ALA A 125 -4.39 6.75 -11.78
N SER A 126 -3.69 7.65 -11.09
CA SER A 126 -2.27 7.90 -11.31
C SER A 126 -1.40 6.70 -10.92
N GLN A 127 -1.77 6.00 -9.85
CA GLN A 127 -1.10 4.82 -9.33
C GLN A 127 -1.19 3.65 -10.32
N TRP A 128 -2.38 3.39 -10.85
CA TRP A 128 -2.59 2.37 -11.90
C TRP A 128 -1.84 2.70 -13.19
N SER A 129 -1.93 3.95 -13.64
CA SER A 129 -1.22 4.42 -14.84
C SER A 129 0.30 4.26 -14.69
N THR A 130 0.83 4.63 -13.53
CA THR A 130 2.26 4.47 -13.20
C THR A 130 2.67 3.01 -13.21
N GLY A 131 1.90 2.12 -12.59
CA GLY A 131 2.20 0.70 -12.58
C GLY A 131 2.15 0.05 -13.97
N ILE A 132 1.24 0.48 -14.85
CA ILE A 132 1.21 0.06 -16.25
C ILE A 132 2.49 0.51 -16.98
N ILE A 133 2.81 1.81 -16.91
CA ILE A 133 3.96 2.39 -17.62
C ILE A 133 5.28 1.76 -17.15
N LEU A 134 5.49 1.64 -15.84
CA LEU A 134 6.72 1.07 -15.27
C LEU A 134 6.88 -0.43 -15.55
N SER A 135 5.80 -1.13 -15.92
CA SER A 135 5.87 -2.54 -16.30
C SER A 135 6.23 -2.74 -17.77
N LEU A 136 6.02 -1.76 -18.64
CA LEU A 136 6.28 -1.87 -20.10
C LEU A 136 7.71 -2.30 -20.49
N PRO A 137 8.79 -1.87 -19.79
CA PRO A 137 10.15 -2.32 -20.12
C PRO A 137 10.31 -3.84 -20.11
N THR A 138 9.47 -4.58 -19.37
CA THR A 138 9.50 -6.05 -19.36
C THR A 138 9.11 -6.67 -20.70
N ILE A 139 8.31 -5.97 -21.51
CA ILE A 139 7.90 -6.42 -22.85
C ILE A 139 8.90 -5.94 -23.91
N LEU A 140 9.35 -4.68 -23.81
CA LEU A 140 10.12 -4.02 -24.88
C LEU A 140 11.56 -4.52 -24.99
N PHE A 141 12.14 -5.03 -23.91
CA PHE A 141 13.53 -5.48 -23.84
C PHE A 141 13.65 -7.02 -23.77
N ASP A 142 12.60 -7.75 -24.14
CA ASP A 142 12.65 -9.22 -24.27
C ASP A 142 13.36 -9.62 -25.57
N GLU A 143 14.66 -9.90 -25.47
CA GLU A 143 15.34 -10.76 -26.43
C GLU A 143 14.64 -12.14 -26.40
N SER A 144 14.40 -12.74 -27.57
CA SER A 144 13.54 -13.90 -27.87
C SER A 144 13.68 -15.17 -27.02
N ASN A 145 14.56 -15.18 -26.03
CA ASN A 145 14.75 -16.26 -25.08
C ASN A 145 14.05 -15.88 -23.77
N CYS A 146 13.04 -16.66 -23.38
CA CYS A 146 12.31 -16.59 -22.11
C CYS A 146 13.15 -16.80 -20.83
N GLY A 147 14.47 -16.67 -20.93
CA GLY A 147 15.38 -16.64 -19.81
C GLY A 147 15.28 -15.31 -19.06
N GLU A 148 15.16 -15.40 -17.74
CA GLU A 148 15.17 -14.22 -16.89
C GLU A 148 16.60 -13.66 -16.79
N GLN A 149 16.87 -12.58 -17.52
CA GLN A 149 18.16 -11.89 -17.48
C GLN A 149 18.36 -11.19 -16.12
N LEU A 150 19.60 -11.13 -15.63
CA LEU A 150 19.93 -10.54 -14.33
C LEU A 150 19.44 -9.09 -14.19
N TRP A 151 19.54 -8.29 -15.26
CA TRP A 151 19.08 -6.90 -15.24
C TRP A 151 17.57 -6.80 -14.97
N ARG A 152 16.75 -7.73 -15.49
CA ARG A 152 15.30 -7.76 -15.26
C ARG A 152 15.00 -7.98 -13.79
N ARG A 153 15.70 -8.92 -13.15
CA ARG A 153 15.56 -9.18 -11.70
C ARG A 153 15.88 -7.94 -10.88
N ILE A 154 16.99 -7.28 -11.21
CA ILE A 154 17.40 -6.04 -10.54
C ILE A 154 16.35 -4.94 -10.75
N TYR A 155 15.86 -4.76 -11.99
CA TYR A 155 14.83 -3.78 -12.31
C TYR A 155 13.53 -4.03 -11.54
N LYS A 156 13.01 -5.27 -11.56
CA LYS A 156 11.82 -5.69 -10.80
C LYS A 156 11.99 -5.39 -9.31
N PHE A 157 13.13 -5.76 -8.73
CA PHE A 157 13.42 -5.51 -7.32
C PHE A 157 13.45 -4.02 -6.98
N ILE A 158 14.06 -3.19 -7.84
CA ILE A 158 14.12 -1.74 -7.63
C ILE A 158 12.72 -1.12 -7.64
N ILE A 159 11.90 -1.42 -8.65
CA ILE A 159 10.60 -0.77 -8.81
C ILE A 159 9.53 -1.31 -7.86
N ILE A 160 9.56 -2.61 -7.52
CA ILE A 160 8.57 -3.24 -6.64
C ILE A 160 8.91 -3.01 -5.16
N VAL A 161 10.20 -3.00 -4.81
CA VAL A 161 10.66 -2.97 -3.41
C VAL A 161 11.33 -1.66 -3.06
N ILE A 162 12.49 -1.36 -3.67
CA ILE A 162 13.35 -0.25 -3.23
C ILE A 162 12.65 1.11 -3.32
N ILE A 163 12.10 1.44 -4.49
CA ILE A 163 11.44 2.73 -4.71
C ILE A 163 10.24 2.91 -3.77
N PRO A 164 9.27 1.96 -3.69
CA PRO A 164 8.16 2.05 -2.74
C PRO A 164 8.59 2.18 -1.28
N SER A 165 9.58 1.39 -0.84
CA SER A 165 10.08 1.45 0.54
C SER A 165 10.70 2.81 0.88
N ILE A 166 11.49 3.40 -0.02
CA ILE A 166 12.08 4.72 0.19
C ILE A 166 10.98 5.78 0.31
N ILE A 167 9.98 5.76 -0.58
CA ILE A 167 8.88 6.73 -0.54
C ILE A 167 8.09 6.60 0.77
N CYS A 168 7.73 5.38 1.17
CA CYS A 168 7.05 5.12 2.44
C CYS A 168 7.87 5.61 3.64
N LEU A 169 9.18 5.34 3.66
CA LEU A 169 10.09 5.79 4.72
C LEU A 169 10.12 7.32 4.81
N VAL A 170 10.28 8.01 3.68
CA VAL A 170 10.29 9.49 3.63
C VAL A 170 8.96 10.06 4.13
N ASN A 171 7.83 9.50 3.70
CA ASN A 171 6.50 9.92 4.16
C ASN A 171 6.33 9.74 5.68
N ASN A 172 6.77 8.60 6.22
CA ASN A 172 6.71 8.33 7.66
C ASN A 172 7.63 9.26 8.47
N ILE A 173 8.83 9.56 7.98
CA ILE A 173 9.74 10.54 8.60
C ILE A 173 9.09 11.93 8.62
N MET A 174 8.44 12.35 7.53
CA MET A 174 7.74 13.64 7.47
C MET A 174 6.58 13.71 8.47
N ILE A 175 5.76 12.65 8.55
CA ILE A 175 4.69 12.55 9.56
C ILE A 175 5.28 12.66 10.96
N PHE A 176 6.33 11.91 11.27
CA PHE A 176 6.97 11.91 12.58
C PHE A 176 7.52 13.29 12.97
N LYS A 177 8.24 13.95 12.06
CA LYS A 177 8.77 15.31 12.28
C LYS A 177 7.64 16.30 12.55
N TYR A 178 6.56 16.22 11.77
CA TYR A 178 5.41 17.10 11.94
C TYR A 178 4.70 16.89 13.28
N VAL A 179 4.42 15.63 13.65
CA VAL A 179 3.79 15.29 14.94
C VAL A 179 4.64 15.78 16.11
N ARG A 180 5.96 15.52 16.08
CA ARG A 180 6.88 16.00 17.14
C ARG A 180 6.88 17.52 17.27
N SER A 181 6.93 18.24 16.14
CA SER A 181 6.83 19.71 16.14
C SER A 181 5.48 20.21 16.67
N SER A 182 4.39 19.54 16.32
CA SER A 182 3.04 19.88 16.82
C SER A 182 2.91 19.64 18.33
N THR A 183 3.41 18.51 18.84
CA THR A 183 3.38 18.19 20.27
C THR A 183 4.19 19.20 21.08
N ASN A 184 5.38 19.57 20.63
CA ASN A 184 6.21 20.57 21.29
C ASN A 184 5.49 21.93 21.36
N ARG A 185 4.83 22.36 20.27
CA ARG A 185 4.05 23.61 20.24
C ARG A 185 2.89 23.59 21.24
N ILE A 186 2.16 22.48 21.33
CA ILE A 186 1.04 22.34 22.28
C ILE A 186 1.57 22.36 23.72
N GLN A 187 2.69 21.69 24.01
CA GLN A 187 3.29 21.70 25.34
C GLN A 187 3.76 23.09 25.75
N THR A 188 4.44 23.84 24.88
CA THR A 188 4.84 25.23 25.17
C THR A 188 3.64 26.15 25.38
N SER A 189 2.57 25.98 24.59
CA SER A 189 1.33 26.75 24.79
C SER A 189 0.64 26.39 26.11
N LEU A 190 0.69 25.11 26.52
CA LEU A 190 0.13 24.65 27.79
C LEU A 190 0.96 25.13 28.99
N GLU A 191 2.28 25.19 28.88
CA GLU A 191 3.17 25.75 29.91
C GLU A 191 3.00 27.26 30.04
N ASN A 192 2.91 27.99 28.92
CA ASN A 192 2.59 29.42 28.93
C ASN A 192 1.18 29.68 29.46
N ALA A 193 0.21 28.82 29.15
CA ALA A 193 -1.13 28.89 29.73
C ALA A 193 -1.14 28.59 31.22
N LYS A 194 -0.35 27.62 31.71
CA LYS A 194 -0.20 27.35 33.16
C LYS A 194 0.45 28.50 33.91
N ASN A 195 1.44 29.17 33.31
CA ASN A 195 2.05 30.37 33.88
C ASN A 195 1.06 31.54 33.93
N ASN A 196 0.06 31.58 33.04
CA ASN A 196 -1.03 32.55 33.05
C ASN A 196 -2.29 32.07 33.81
N GLN A 197 -2.41 30.79 34.18
CA GLN A 197 -3.57 30.18 34.84
C GLN A 197 -3.23 29.65 36.25
N GLN A 198 -2.74 30.55 37.12
CA GLN A 198 -3.05 30.49 38.55
C GLN A 198 -4.51 30.84 38.86
N GLN A 199 -5.36 31.09 37.86
CA GLN A 199 -6.81 31.22 38.02
C GLN A 199 -7.57 30.02 37.42
N HIS A 200 -7.76 29.03 38.29
CA HIS A 200 -8.86 28.06 38.42
C HIS A 200 -9.50 27.36 37.18
N GLN A 201 -9.65 26.03 37.31
CA GLN A 201 -10.71 25.13 36.76
C GLN A 201 -10.52 24.28 35.49
N HIS A 202 -9.48 24.39 34.66
CA HIS A 202 -9.39 23.57 33.41
C HIS A 202 -8.59 22.25 33.45
N GLN A 203 -8.09 21.81 34.60
CA GLN A 203 -7.18 20.65 34.67
C GLN A 203 -7.81 19.27 34.41
N HIS A 204 -9.14 19.10 34.47
CA HIS A 204 -9.77 17.78 34.36
C HIS A 204 -10.05 17.32 32.92
N LEU A 205 -10.25 18.22 31.95
CA LEU A 205 -10.53 17.85 30.55
C LEU A 205 -9.26 17.43 29.78
N SER A 206 -8.11 18.05 30.10
CA SER A 206 -6.86 17.88 29.35
C SER A 206 -6.25 16.47 29.44
N ARG A 207 -6.42 15.75 30.57
CA ARG A 207 -5.85 14.39 30.71
C ARG A 207 -6.49 13.37 29.78
N ARG A 208 -7.79 13.52 29.49
CA ARG A 208 -8.53 12.58 28.63
C ARG A 208 -8.10 12.72 27.17
N ASP A 209 -7.92 13.95 26.70
CA ASP A 209 -7.45 14.23 25.33
C ASP A 209 -5.99 13.85 25.14
N LEU A 210 -5.14 14.03 26.15
CA LEU A 210 -3.73 13.60 26.10
C LEU A 210 -3.59 12.08 26.09
N HIS A 211 -4.47 11.35 26.80
CA HIS A 211 -4.51 9.89 26.78
C HIS A 211 -5.00 9.35 25.42
N LEU A 212 -5.99 10.00 24.81
CA LEU A 212 -6.43 9.71 23.45
C LEU A 212 -5.33 9.97 22.41
N LEU A 213 -4.59 11.08 22.55
CA LEU A 213 -3.46 11.38 21.67
C LEU A 213 -2.34 10.35 21.80
N ARG A 214 -2.02 9.91 23.03
CA ARG A 214 -1.04 8.83 23.29
C ARG A 214 -1.45 7.51 22.66
N HIS A 215 -2.74 7.15 22.75
CA HIS A 215 -3.27 5.95 22.10
C HIS A 215 -3.21 6.05 20.57
N MET A 216 -3.53 7.22 20.00
CA MET A 216 -3.42 7.43 18.55
C MET A 216 -1.96 7.33 18.06
N ILE A 217 -1.00 7.85 18.85
CA ILE A 217 0.43 7.74 18.54
C ILE A 217 0.93 6.29 18.67
N ALA A 218 0.47 5.54 19.67
CA ALA A 218 0.80 4.12 19.83
C ALA A 218 0.27 3.27 18.66
N LEU A 219 -0.95 3.54 18.20
CA LEU A 219 -1.54 2.91 17.01
C LEU A 219 -0.82 3.29 15.71
N LEU A 220 -0.22 4.48 15.64
CA LEU A 220 0.60 4.95 14.51
C LEU A 220 1.99 4.30 14.45
N LEU A 221 2.46 3.70 15.55
CA LEU A 221 3.78 3.05 15.66
C LEU A 221 3.72 1.52 15.54
N GLN A 222 2.53 0.91 15.58
CA GLN A 222 2.31 -0.54 15.51
C GLN A 222 1.83 -1.05 14.13
N GLN A 223 1.79 -0.20 13.11
CA GLN A 223 1.56 -0.58 11.70
C GLN A 223 2.77 -0.21 10.85
#